data_AF-S3C439-F1
#
_entry.id   AF-S3C439-F1
#
_cell.length_a   1.000
_cell.length_b   1.000
_cell.length_c   1.000
_cell.angle_alpha   90.00
_cell.angle_beta   90.00
_cell.angle_gamma   90.00
#
_symmetry.space_group_name_H-M   'P 1'
#
loop_
_entity.id
_entity.type
_entity.pdbx_description
1 polymer ?
#
loop_
_entity_poly.entity_id
_entity_poly.type
_entity_poly.pdbx_seq_one_letter_code
_entity_poly.pdbx_strand_id
1 'polypeptide(L)' 'MTAHTESLGVAHRPEDVIEFLRRAGLDPAEIQLDDPCLIEWRGGGPEVWDLPATGT' A
#
# COMPACT_ATOMS: atom_id res chain seq x y z
N MET A 1 2.17 -8.33 2.19
CA MET A 1 1.69 -7.41 3.24
C MET A 1 1.06 -8.22 4.35
N THR A 2 1.38 -7.91 5.61
CA THR A 2 0.84 -8.62 6.77
C THR A 2 0.28 -7.64 7.79
N ALA A 3 -0.88 -7.93 8.38
CA ALA A 3 -1.45 -7.17 9.51
C ALA A 3 -1.68 -8.11 10.68
N HIS A 4 -1.23 -7.74 11.89
CA HIS A 4 -1.41 -8.54 13.11
C HIS A 4 -1.03 -10.04 12.96
N THR A 5 -0.06 -10.39 12.11
CA THR A 5 0.39 -11.76 11.75
C THR A 5 -0.34 -12.44 10.57
N GLU A 6 -1.40 -11.84 10.05
CA GLU A 6 -2.16 -12.39 8.92
C GLU A 6 -1.63 -11.86 7.58
N SER A 7 -1.45 -12.76 6.61
CA SER A 7 -1.06 -12.37 5.24
C SER A 7 -2.26 -11.78 4.50
N LEU A 8 -2.18 -10.49 4.15
CA LEU A 8 -3.22 -9.78 3.38
C LEU A 8 -3.07 -9.97 1.86
N GLY A 9 -1.90 -10.39 1.39
CA GLY A 9 -1.59 -10.61 -0.01
C GLY A 9 -0.37 -9.83 -0.50
N VAL A 10 -0.22 -9.75 -1.83
CA VAL A 10 0.82 -8.98 -2.53
C VAL A 10 0.15 -7.82 -3.25
N ALA A 11 0.65 -6.60 -3.03
CA ALA A 11 0.20 -5.40 -3.71
C ALA A 11 1.04 -5.22 -4.98
N HIS A 12 0.39 -4.86 -6.09
CA HIS A 12 1.04 -4.55 -7.35
C HIS A 12 0.93 -3.07 -7.70
N ARG A 13 0.00 -2.35 -7.06
CA ARG A 13 -0.22 -0.92 -7.21
C ARG A 13 -0.47 -0.25 -5.85
N PRO A 14 -0.31 1.08 -5.75
CA PRO A 14 -0.60 1.80 -4.53
C PRO A 14 -2.05 1.62 -4.05
N GLU A 15 -3.02 1.54 -4.98
CA GLU A 15 -4.43 1.27 -4.64
C GLU A 15 -4.64 -0.06 -3.88
N ASP A 16 -3.85 -1.09 -4.18
CA ASP A 16 -3.95 -2.38 -3.49
C ASP A 16 -3.58 -2.25 -2.00
N VAL A 17 -2.64 -1.35 -1.68
CA VAL A 17 -2.25 -1.07 -0.29
C VAL A 17 -3.41 -0.45 0.49
N ILE A 18 -4.15 0.48 -0.13
CA ILE A 18 -5.34 1.10 0.47
C ILE A 18 -6.40 0.02 0.78
N GLU A 19 -6.67 -0.88 -0.17
CA GLU A 19 -7.64 -1.96 0.03
C GLU A 19 -7.21 -2.94 1.13
N PHE A 20 -5.92 -3.22 1.27
CA PHE A 20 -5.42 -4.07 2.35
C PHE A 20 -5.52 -3.40 3.72
N LEU A 21 -5.21 -2.10 3.83
CA LEU A 21 -5.37 -1.34 5.07
C LEU A 21 -6.86 -1.22 5.46
N ARG A 22 -7.74 -1.01 4.48
CA ARG A 22 -9.20 -1.04 4.70
C ARG A 22 -9.66 -2.39 5.24
N ARG A 23 -9.16 -3.50 4.69
CA ARG A 23 -9.45 -4.86 5.18
C ARG A 23 -8.91 -5.10 6.59
N ALA A 24 -7.84 -4.42 6.98
CA ALA A 24 -7.32 -4.43 8.35
C ALA A 24 -8.09 -3.52 9.31
N GLY A 25 -9.11 -2.77 8.82
CA GLY A 25 -10.01 -1.97 9.65
C GLY A 25 -9.74 -0.46 9.63
N LEU A 26 -8.84 0.03 8.78
CA LEU A 26 -8.62 1.47 8.63
C LEU A 26 -9.69 2.10 7.74
N ASP A 27 -10.08 3.34 8.05
CA ASP A 27 -10.98 4.11 7.18
C ASP A 27 -10.20 4.59 5.95
N PRO A 28 -10.64 4.28 4.72
CA PRO A 28 -9.99 4.76 3.50
C PRO A 28 -9.87 6.29 3.41
N ALA A 29 -10.74 7.05 4.07
CA ALA A 29 -10.64 8.51 4.11
C ALA A 29 -9.45 9.01 4.96
N GLU A 30 -8.93 8.18 5.85
CA GLU A 30 -7.78 8.49 6.71
C GLU A 30 -6.45 7.95 6.15
N ILE A 31 -6.48 7.22 5.03
CA ILE A 31 -5.28 6.62 4.44
C ILE A 31 -4.61 7.62 3.49
N GLN A 32 -3.42 8.07 3.87
CA GLN A 32 -2.52 8.84 3.01
C GLN A 32 -1.26 8.00 2.72
N LEU A 33 -1.04 7.68 1.45
CA LEU A 33 0.06 6.79 1.05
C LEU A 33 1.45 7.42 1.23
N ASP A 34 1.49 8.75 1.20
CA ASP A 34 2.68 9.58 1.40
C ASP A 34 2.92 9.96 2.87
N ASP A 35 2.02 9.61 3.81
CA ASP A 35 2.22 9.89 5.23
C ASP A 35 3.22 8.88 5.84
N PRO A 36 4.44 9.32 6.24
CA PRO A 36 5.43 8.43 6.82
C PRO A 36 5.06 7.94 8.23
N CYS A 37 4.06 8.55 8.89
CA CYS A 37 3.54 8.07 10.16
C CYS A 37 2.60 6.86 9.97
N LEU A 38 2.01 6.73 8.78
CA LEU A 38 1.11 5.65 8.41
C LEU A 38 1.82 4.53 7.64
N ILE A 39 2.70 4.90 6.69
CA ILE A 39 3.34 3.94 5.78
C ILE A 39 4.86 4.15 5.72
N GLU A 40 5.58 3.09 6.12
CA GLU A 40 7.00 2.94 5.83
C GLU A 40 7.19 2.10 4.56
N TRP A 41 7.62 2.75 3.48
CA TRP A 41 7.96 2.07 2.23
C TRP A 41 9.37 1.45 2.28
N ARG A 42 9.51 0.21 1.81
CA ARG A 42 10.82 -0.47 1.69
C ARG A 42 11.14 -0.80 0.24
N GLY A 43 12.31 -0.38 -0.23
CA GLY A 43 12.77 -0.64 -1.60
C GLY A 43 12.22 0.29 -2.67
N GLY A 44 11.41 1.30 -2.30
CA GLY A 44 10.86 2.34 -3.18
C GLY A 44 9.50 2.82 -2.67
N GLY A 45 9.28 4.14 -2.68
CA GLY A 45 8.04 4.78 -2.24
C GLY A 45 6.91 4.72 -3.27
N PRO A 46 5.80 5.45 -3.04
CA PRO A 46 4.66 5.49 -3.96
C PRO A 46 5.10 5.88 -5.38
N GLU A 47 6.09 6.77 -5.51
CA GLU A 47 6.62 7.24 -6.80
C GLU A 47 7.27 6.14 -7.66
N VAL A 48 7.77 5.06 -7.05
CA VAL A 48 8.36 3.92 -7.76
C VAL A 48 7.26 2.92 -8.16
N TRP A 49 6.20 2.85 -7.35
CA TRP A 49 5.09 1.91 -7.54
C TRP A 49 3.97 2.47 -8.42
N ASP A 50 3.93 3.79 -8.62
CA ASP A 50 3.03 4.49 -9.54
C ASP A 50 3.54 4.47 -10.99
N LEU A 51 4.70 3.86 -11.26
CA LEU A 51 5.16 3.71 -12.65
C LEU A 51 4.09 2.94 -13.44
N PRO A 52 3.53 3.51 -14.53
CA PRO A 52 2.66 2.74 -15.39
C PRO A 52 3.46 1.52 -15.80
N ALA A 53 2.90 0.33 -15.61
CA ALA A 53 3.56 -0.90 -16.02
C ALA A 53 4.03 -0.71 -17.46
N THR A 54 5.33 -0.46 -17.64
CA THR A 54 5.91 -0.24 -18.96
C THR A 54 5.83 -1.57 -19.66
N GLY A 55 4.70 -1.81 -20.34
CA GLY A 55 4.53 -2.94 -21.22
C GLY A 55 5.63 -2.86 -22.27
N THR A 56 6.59 -3.78 -22.17
CA THR A 56 7.49 -4.15 -23.26
C THR A 56 7.06 -5.51 -23.75
#